data_AF-A0A7S0QDA6-F1
#
_entry.id   AF-A0A7S0QDA6-F1
#
_cell.length_a   1.000
_cell.length_b   1.000
_cell.length_c   1.000
_cell.angle_alpha   90.00
_cell.angle_beta   90.00
_cell.angle_gamma   90.00
#
_symmetry.space_group_name_H-M   'P 1'
#
loop_
_entity.id
_entity.type
_entity.pdbx_description
1 polymer ?
#
loop_
_entity_poly.entity_id
_entity_poly.type
_entity_poly.pdbx_seq_one_letter_code
_entity_poly.pdbx_strand_id
1 'polypeptide(L)'
;CIRNNATKSVMWRKRGDGNKSTKTPSAGAATGATADPAPANILTPAKSKTEDPQKQTAENSGSEIKESVTIKLAHLESELQSRTEEVDDLSSNLALAKESLRHLSEQLDSTNEKFEQLQIEKAAVEAENEKLKQAHAEEAKVLQAENRLLQQELRETQAALEAERAAEGRLEPYIASFRAALEERERELTAEAAALAAALAANAAQWQEREQQMDRLMCGPVEPP
;
A
#
# COMPACT_ATOMS: atom_id res chain seq x y z
N CYS A 1 -12.16 18.73 -35.04
CA CYS A 1 -12.18 17.44 -34.31
C CYS A 1 -11.50 17.60 -32.96
N ILE A 2 -12.25 18.04 -31.94
CA ILE A 2 -11.76 18.28 -30.58
C ILE A 2 -12.21 17.08 -29.74
N ARG A 3 -11.26 16.28 -29.25
CA ARG A 3 -11.55 15.14 -28.36
C ARG A 3 -11.53 15.62 -26.91
N ASN A 4 -12.72 15.65 -26.31
CA ASN A 4 -12.92 15.71 -24.87
C ASN A 4 -12.45 14.37 -24.26
N ASN A 5 -11.48 14.40 -23.36
CA ASN A 5 -11.21 13.27 -22.47
C ASN A 5 -11.58 13.68 -21.04
N ALA A 6 -12.66 13.07 -20.58
CA ALA A 6 -13.22 13.24 -19.27
C ALA A 6 -12.28 12.68 -18.19
N THR A 7 -12.02 13.52 -17.20
CA THR A 7 -11.43 13.23 -15.90
C THR A 7 -12.31 12.26 -15.12
N LYS A 8 -11.78 11.08 -14.77
CA LYS A 8 -12.36 10.21 -13.73
C LYS A 8 -11.63 10.47 -12.42
N SER A 9 -12.32 11.18 -11.54
CA SER A 9 -11.95 11.42 -10.15
C SER A 9 -12.16 10.14 -9.35
N VAL A 10 -11.09 9.58 -8.78
CA VAL A 10 -11.17 8.43 -7.85
C VAL A 10 -11.14 8.97 -6.43
N MET A 11 -12.32 9.03 -5.81
CA MET A 11 -12.49 9.32 -4.40
C MET A 11 -12.02 8.13 -3.55
N TRP A 12 -10.90 8.29 -2.85
CA TRP A 12 -10.53 7.40 -1.75
C TRP A 12 -11.22 7.87 -0.46
N ARG A 13 -12.11 7.04 0.07
CA ARG A 13 -12.78 7.29 1.36
C ARG A 13 -11.78 7.08 2.50
N LYS A 14 -11.61 8.15 3.26
CA LYS A 14 -10.98 8.22 4.57
C LYS A 14 -11.84 7.45 5.59
N ARG A 15 -11.34 6.35 6.14
CA ARG A 15 -11.82 5.79 7.42
C ARG A 15 -10.75 6.06 8.46
N GLY A 16 -11.02 7.04 9.31
CA GLY A 16 -10.40 7.13 10.61
C GLY A 16 -11.21 6.31 11.60
N ASP A 17 -10.51 5.60 12.48
CA ASP A 17 -10.82 5.22 13.86
C ASP A 17 -9.63 4.32 14.25
N GLY A 18 -8.69 4.73 15.10
CA GLY A 18 -8.95 5.20 16.46
C GLY A 18 -8.85 4.01 17.41
N ASN A 19 -7.64 3.51 17.68
CA ASN A 19 -7.40 2.86 18.98
C ASN A 19 -5.95 3.01 19.45
N LYS A 20 -5.82 3.62 20.63
CA LYS A 20 -4.58 3.84 21.38
C LYS A 20 -4.46 2.76 22.46
N SER A 21 -3.21 2.54 22.92
CA SER A 21 -2.84 1.94 24.21
C SER A 21 -3.05 0.42 24.36
N THR A 22 -2.18 -0.37 24.97
CA THR A 22 -0.97 -0.11 25.79
C THR A 22 -0.13 -1.39 25.85
N LYS A 23 1.19 -1.23 25.86
CA LYS A 23 2.15 -2.23 26.35
C LYS A 23 2.13 -2.25 27.88
N THR A 24 2.16 -3.43 28.49
CA THR A 24 3.13 -3.80 29.55
C THR A 24 3.10 -5.32 29.81
N PRO A 25 4.24 -5.93 30.20
CA PRO A 25 4.37 -7.37 30.43
C PRO A 25 4.24 -7.73 31.92
N SER A 26 3.94 -8.98 32.24
CA SER A 26 4.22 -9.51 33.58
C SER A 26 4.39 -11.03 33.58
N ALA A 27 5.43 -11.46 34.27
CA ALA A 27 5.86 -12.82 34.50
C ALA A 27 5.07 -13.49 35.64
N GLY A 28 5.03 -14.82 35.66
CA GLY A 28 4.52 -15.58 36.79
C GLY A 28 4.61 -17.08 36.56
N ALA A 29 5.61 -17.69 37.19
CA ALA A 29 5.90 -19.12 37.21
C ALA A 29 4.87 -19.94 38.01
N ALA A 30 4.75 -21.25 37.71
CA ALA A 30 4.67 -22.35 38.69
C ALA A 30 4.32 -23.70 38.03
N THR A 31 5.28 -24.63 38.05
CA THR A 31 5.18 -26.02 38.59
C THR A 31 3.81 -26.70 38.52
N GLY A 32 3.62 -27.86 37.88
CA GLY A 32 4.20 -29.17 38.23
C GLY A 32 3.05 -30.17 38.48
N ALA A 33 3.35 -31.48 38.41
CA ALA A 33 2.51 -32.65 38.78
C ALA A 33 1.41 -33.05 37.76
N THR A 34 1.61 -34.07 36.92
CA THR A 34 1.46 -35.54 37.13
C THR A 34 0.03 -36.07 37.12
N ALA A 35 -0.12 -37.14 36.34
CA ALA A 35 -0.96 -38.33 36.51
C ALA A 35 -2.30 -38.40 35.76
N ASP A 36 -2.33 -39.38 34.86
CA ASP A 36 -3.49 -40.16 34.39
C ASP A 36 -4.46 -40.53 35.51
N PRO A 37 -5.73 -40.73 35.15
CA PRO A 37 -6.41 -41.92 35.63
C PRO A 37 -7.12 -42.71 34.52
N ALA A 38 -6.72 -43.98 34.40
CA ALA A 38 -7.51 -45.03 33.78
C ALA A 38 -8.58 -45.55 34.78
N PRO A 39 -9.67 -46.16 34.28
CA PRO A 39 -10.94 -46.29 35.01
C PRO A 39 -11.05 -47.48 35.98
N ALA A 40 -12.09 -47.38 36.80
CA ALA A 40 -12.43 -48.19 37.94
C ALA A 40 -12.76 -49.68 37.64
N ASN A 41 -12.05 -50.52 38.39
CA ASN A 41 -12.42 -51.76 39.08
C ASN A 41 -13.92 -52.09 39.19
N ILE A 42 -14.35 -53.25 38.67
CA ILE A 42 -15.65 -53.88 38.96
C ILE A 42 -15.49 -55.41 39.10
N LEU A 43 -15.91 -55.89 40.28
CA LEU A 43 -16.41 -57.22 40.69
C LEU A 43 -15.47 -58.38 41.06
N THR A 44 -15.61 -58.70 42.35
CA THR A 44 -15.11 -59.79 43.19
C THR A 44 -15.77 -61.16 42.93
N PRO A 45 -15.14 -62.27 43.38
CA PRO A 45 -15.67 -63.63 43.26
C PRO A 45 -16.60 -64.01 44.43
N ALA A 46 -17.67 -64.76 44.15
CA ALA A 46 -18.52 -65.36 45.17
C ALA A 46 -18.16 -66.84 45.39
N LYS A 47 -17.82 -67.17 46.64
CA LYS A 47 -17.76 -68.52 47.20
C LYS A 47 -19.13 -68.88 47.77
N SER A 48 -19.60 -70.10 47.53
CA SER A 48 -20.63 -70.75 48.37
C SER A 48 -20.35 -72.25 48.48
N LYS A 49 -20.31 -72.72 49.74
CA LYS A 49 -20.19 -74.10 50.22
C LYS A 49 -21.55 -74.53 50.78
N THR A 50 -22.01 -75.75 50.50
CA THR A 50 -22.70 -76.71 51.41
C THR A 50 -23.06 -77.95 50.58
N GLU A 51 -22.36 -79.07 50.78
CA GLU A 51 -22.70 -80.26 51.59
C GLU A 51 -23.81 -81.17 51.02
N ASP A 52 -23.45 -82.46 50.99
CA ASP A 52 -24.22 -83.64 50.56
C ASP A 52 -25.54 -83.85 51.31
N PRO A 53 -26.42 -84.73 50.79
CA PRO A 53 -26.47 -86.05 51.43
C PRO A 53 -26.46 -87.26 50.48
N GLN A 54 -25.93 -88.34 51.04
CA GLN A 54 -25.78 -89.69 50.49
C GLN A 54 -27.09 -90.45 50.20
N LYS A 55 -26.94 -91.39 49.24
CA LYS A 55 -27.63 -92.70 49.08
C LYS A 55 -29.10 -92.65 48.61
N GLN A 56 -29.58 -93.52 47.72
CA GLN A 56 -29.12 -94.80 47.15
C GLN A 56 -30.11 -95.17 46.03
N THR A 57 -29.64 -95.86 44.98
CA THR A 57 -30.24 -97.00 44.24
C THR A 57 -29.69 -96.94 42.81
N ALA A 58 -28.66 -97.72 42.50
CA ALA A 58 -28.83 -99.06 41.93
C ALA A 58 -29.56 -99.02 40.58
N GLU A 59 -28.75 -99.22 39.53
CA GLU A 59 -29.16 -99.73 38.22
C GLU A 59 -29.72 -98.73 37.18
N ASN A 60 -28.90 -97.77 36.74
CA ASN A 60 -28.87 -97.34 35.32
C ASN A 60 -27.59 -96.57 34.91
N SER A 61 -26.45 -96.95 35.51
CA SER A 61 -25.19 -96.19 35.59
C SER A 61 -24.44 -95.96 34.26
N GLY A 62 -25.05 -96.31 33.13
CA GLY A 62 -24.46 -96.16 31.80
C GLY A 62 -24.98 -94.98 30.98
N SER A 63 -26.17 -94.42 31.28
CA SER A 63 -26.82 -93.39 30.44
C SER A 63 -26.76 -91.96 31.02
N GLU A 64 -26.97 -91.76 32.32
CA GLU A 64 -26.97 -90.41 32.94
C GLU A 64 -25.57 -89.75 32.96
N ILE A 65 -24.53 -90.56 33.16
CA ILE A 65 -23.14 -90.09 33.06
C ILE A 65 -22.83 -89.65 31.62
N LYS A 66 -23.35 -90.38 30.63
CA LYS A 66 -23.18 -90.01 29.23
C LYS A 66 -23.90 -88.71 28.93
N GLU A 67 -25.12 -88.53 29.41
CA GLU A 67 -25.95 -87.33 29.19
C GLU A 67 -25.34 -86.07 29.82
N SER A 68 -24.86 -86.15 31.07
CA SER A 68 -24.10 -85.09 31.76
C SER A 68 -22.80 -84.72 31.02
N VAL A 69 -22.08 -85.72 30.49
CA VAL A 69 -20.87 -85.51 29.68
C VAL A 69 -21.21 -84.88 28.33
N THR A 70 -22.33 -85.25 27.72
CA THR A 70 -22.76 -84.68 26.42
C THR A 70 -23.14 -83.21 26.56
N ILE A 71 -23.84 -82.84 27.63
CA ILE A 71 -24.21 -81.44 27.90
C ILE A 71 -22.97 -80.57 28.12
N LYS A 72 -21.98 -81.06 28.88
CA LYS A 72 -20.72 -80.33 29.10
C LYS A 72 -19.88 -80.20 27.83
N LEU A 73 -19.85 -81.24 26.99
CA LEU A 73 -19.21 -81.19 25.68
C LEU A 73 -19.86 -80.14 24.78
N ALA A 74 -21.19 -80.15 24.66
CA ALA A 74 -21.92 -79.16 23.85
C ALA A 74 -21.71 -77.72 24.36
N HIS A 75 -21.63 -77.52 25.68
CA HIS A 75 -21.32 -76.20 26.26
C HIS A 75 -19.90 -75.73 25.93
N LEU A 76 -18.90 -76.62 26.04
CA LEU A 76 -17.52 -76.30 25.68
C LEU A 76 -17.35 -76.07 24.18
N GLU A 77 -18.07 -76.80 23.34
CA GLU A 77 -18.11 -76.58 21.88
C GLU A 77 -18.69 -75.19 21.56
N SER A 78 -19.80 -74.80 22.21
CA SER A 78 -20.39 -73.47 22.05
C SER A 78 -19.46 -72.36 22.55
N GLU A 79 -18.77 -72.57 23.67
CA GLU A 79 -17.82 -71.59 24.21
C GLU A 79 -16.58 -71.46 23.31
N LEU A 80 -16.05 -72.58 22.81
CA LEU A 80 -14.97 -72.57 21.81
C LEU A 80 -15.41 -71.83 20.54
N GLN A 81 -16.62 -72.09 20.06
CA GLN A 81 -17.16 -71.45 18.87
C GLN A 81 -17.32 -69.93 19.05
N SER A 82 -17.88 -69.50 20.19
CA SER A 82 -17.98 -68.07 20.54
C SER A 82 -16.61 -67.41 20.66
N ARG A 83 -15.61 -68.11 21.23
CA ARG A 83 -14.24 -67.59 21.31
C ARG A 83 -13.57 -67.50 19.95
N THR A 84 -13.80 -68.44 19.05
CA THR A 84 -13.29 -68.33 17.66
C THR A 84 -13.91 -67.15 16.93
N GLU A 85 -15.23 -66.94 17.06
CA GLU A 85 -15.92 -65.78 16.47
C GLU A 85 -15.38 -64.45 17.04
N GLU A 86 -15.16 -64.37 18.35
CA GLU A 86 -14.55 -63.20 19.01
C GLU A 86 -13.12 -62.94 18.50
N VAL A 87 -12.30 -64.00 18.33
CA VAL A 87 -10.95 -63.86 17.78
C VAL A 87 -10.99 -63.37 16.33
N ASP A 88 -11.92 -63.86 15.52
CA ASP A 88 -12.10 -63.42 14.14
C ASP A 88 -12.51 -61.94 14.08
N ASP A 89 -13.46 -61.51 14.91
CA ASP A 89 -13.89 -60.11 15.03
C ASP A 89 -12.74 -59.20 15.50
N LEU A 90 -11.99 -59.62 16.51
CA LEU A 90 -10.82 -58.89 16.99
C LEU A 90 -9.73 -58.82 15.92
N SER A 91 -9.54 -59.87 15.13
CA SER A 91 -8.57 -59.88 14.03
C SER A 91 -8.97 -58.89 12.92
N SER A 92 -10.26 -58.82 12.60
CA SER A 92 -10.84 -57.87 11.66
C SER A 92 -10.67 -56.43 12.15
N ASN A 93 -11.01 -56.15 13.41
CA ASN A 93 -10.83 -54.84 14.03
C ASN A 93 -9.35 -54.43 14.07
N LEU A 94 -8.43 -55.36 14.37
CA LEU A 94 -6.99 -55.11 14.33
C LEU A 94 -6.52 -54.75 12.91
N ALA A 95 -7.05 -55.42 11.88
CA ALA A 95 -6.74 -55.11 10.49
C ALA A 95 -7.22 -53.69 10.11
N LEU A 96 -8.45 -53.34 10.47
CA LEU A 96 -9.02 -51.99 10.25
C LEU A 96 -8.24 -50.90 10.99
N ALA A 97 -7.82 -51.17 12.23
CA ALA A 97 -7.01 -50.23 13.01
C ALA A 97 -5.62 -50.02 12.39
N LYS A 98 -4.98 -51.09 11.90
CA LYS A 98 -3.71 -50.99 11.18
C LYS A 98 -3.82 -50.18 9.91
N GLU A 99 -4.89 -50.39 9.13
CA GLU A 99 -5.13 -49.62 7.90
C GLU A 99 -5.41 -48.14 8.22
N SER A 100 -6.20 -47.87 9.27
CA SER A 100 -6.47 -46.50 9.71
C SER A 100 -5.20 -45.78 10.15
N LEU A 101 -4.32 -46.46 10.90
CA LEU A 101 -3.03 -45.92 11.31
C LEU A 101 -2.11 -45.67 10.10
N ARG A 102 -2.09 -46.58 9.14
CA ARG A 102 -1.34 -46.40 7.89
C ARG A 102 -1.83 -45.16 7.16
N HIS A 103 -3.14 -45.00 6.99
CA HIS A 103 -3.71 -43.83 6.33
C HIS A 103 -3.38 -42.52 7.05
N LEU A 104 -3.49 -42.49 8.38
CA LEU A 104 -3.13 -41.31 9.18
C LEU A 104 -1.64 -40.98 9.09
N SER A 105 -0.76 -41.99 9.02
CA SER A 105 0.68 -41.78 8.79
C SER A 105 0.92 -41.13 7.43
N GLU A 106 0.31 -41.64 6.37
CA GLU A 106 0.44 -41.08 5.02
C GLU A 106 -0.12 -39.63 4.94
N GLN A 107 -1.22 -39.35 5.66
CA GLN A 107 -1.74 -37.98 5.78
C GLN A 107 -0.75 -37.07 6.51
N LEU A 108 -0.16 -37.52 7.62
CA LEU A 108 0.81 -36.75 8.39
C LEU A 108 2.05 -36.42 7.53
N ASP A 109 2.59 -37.41 6.82
CA ASP A 109 3.73 -37.24 5.92
C ASP A 109 3.40 -36.22 4.82
N SER A 110 2.23 -36.34 4.18
CA SER A 110 1.78 -35.38 3.17
C SER A 110 1.61 -33.95 3.73
N THR A 111 1.13 -33.81 4.97
CA THR A 111 1.02 -32.49 5.59
C THR A 111 2.37 -31.90 5.98
N ASN A 112 3.33 -32.74 6.40
CA ASN A 112 4.69 -32.32 6.70
C ASN A 112 5.41 -31.83 5.44
N GLU A 113 5.30 -32.56 4.34
CA GLU A 113 5.86 -32.14 3.05
C GLU A 113 5.33 -30.77 2.60
N LYS A 114 4.01 -30.56 2.72
CA LYS A 114 3.40 -29.26 2.40
C LYS A 114 3.87 -28.16 3.34
N PHE A 115 4.05 -28.47 4.63
CA PHE A 115 4.54 -27.51 5.60
C PHE A 115 5.98 -27.09 5.30
N GLU A 116 6.85 -28.03 4.94
CA GLU A 116 8.22 -27.74 4.50
C GLU A 116 8.25 -26.88 3.23
N GLN A 117 7.41 -27.20 2.24
CA GLN A 117 7.27 -26.40 1.02
C GLN A 117 6.85 -24.96 1.35
N LEU A 118 5.85 -24.77 2.20
CA LEU A 118 5.40 -23.44 2.62
C LEU A 118 6.49 -22.66 3.37
N GLN A 119 7.36 -23.33 4.14
CA GLN A 119 8.51 -22.66 4.76
C GLN A 119 9.53 -22.18 3.72
N ILE A 120 9.79 -22.97 2.70
CA ILE A 120 10.69 -22.60 1.59
C ILE A 120 10.11 -21.42 0.82
N GLU A 121 8.83 -21.48 0.45
CA GLU A 121 8.14 -20.38 -0.25
C GLU A 121 8.10 -19.10 0.59
N LYS A 122 7.82 -19.22 1.90
CA LYS A 122 7.87 -18.08 2.82
C LYS A 122 9.26 -17.45 2.85
N ALA A 123 10.31 -18.24 2.96
CA ALA A 123 11.68 -17.73 2.95
C ALA A 123 12.04 -17.05 1.63
N ALA A 124 11.58 -17.59 0.50
CA ALA A 124 11.77 -16.98 -0.81
C ALA A 124 11.07 -15.62 -0.92
N VAL A 125 9.81 -15.52 -0.47
CA VAL A 125 9.03 -14.28 -0.46
C VAL A 125 9.60 -13.25 0.51
N GLU A 126 10.12 -13.66 1.67
CA GLU A 126 10.81 -12.77 2.60
C GLU A 126 12.10 -12.21 1.98
N ALA A 127 12.89 -13.05 1.29
CA ALA A 127 14.08 -12.61 0.59
C ALA A 127 13.78 -11.63 -0.55
N GLU A 128 12.69 -11.85 -1.31
CA GLU A 128 12.25 -10.92 -2.35
C GLU A 128 11.75 -9.60 -1.76
N ASN A 129 10.98 -9.64 -0.67
CA ASN A 129 10.55 -8.43 0.03
C ASN A 129 11.74 -7.60 0.53
N GLU A 130 12.78 -8.22 1.07
CA GLU A 130 13.98 -7.49 1.49
C GLU A 130 14.71 -6.86 0.30
N LYS A 131 14.81 -7.55 -0.84
CA LYS A 131 15.37 -6.96 -2.07
C LYS A 131 14.56 -5.76 -2.53
N LEU A 132 13.23 -5.86 -2.55
CA LEU A 132 12.35 -4.75 -2.94
C LEU A 132 12.47 -3.57 -1.97
N LYS A 133 12.54 -3.81 -0.66
CA LYS A 133 12.78 -2.75 0.33
C LYS A 133 14.11 -2.03 0.10
N GLN A 134 15.17 -2.77 -0.22
CA GLN A 134 16.47 -2.19 -0.55
C GLN A 134 16.40 -1.35 -1.83
N ALA A 135 15.80 -1.87 -2.90
CA ALA A 135 15.62 -1.15 -4.16
C ALA A 135 14.82 0.15 -3.97
N HIS A 136 13.71 0.12 -3.23
CA HIS A 136 12.92 1.31 -2.93
C HIS A 136 13.68 2.31 -2.03
N ALA A 137 14.50 1.82 -1.10
CA ALA A 137 15.33 2.70 -0.28
C ALA A 137 16.41 3.41 -1.09
N GLU A 138 16.98 2.74 -2.10
CA GLU A 138 17.93 3.34 -3.04
C GLU A 138 17.26 4.36 -3.96
N GLU A 139 16.12 4.00 -4.56
CA GLU A 139 15.32 4.90 -5.39
C GLU A 139 14.91 6.16 -4.63
N ALA A 140 14.45 6.02 -3.38
CA ALA A 140 14.10 7.14 -2.52
C ALA A 140 15.30 8.08 -2.25
N LYS A 141 16.51 7.53 -2.11
CA LYS A 141 17.73 8.35 -1.93
C LYS A 141 18.07 9.14 -3.20
N VAL A 142 17.96 8.50 -4.37
CA VAL A 142 18.19 9.16 -5.67
C VAL A 142 17.21 10.30 -5.86
N LEU A 143 15.91 10.04 -5.71
CA LEU A 143 14.87 11.06 -5.84
C LEU A 143 15.04 12.19 -4.82
N GLN A 144 15.47 11.89 -3.60
CA GLN A 144 15.74 12.92 -2.61
C GLN A 144 16.94 13.80 -3.00
N ALA A 145 17.99 13.22 -3.58
CA ALA A 145 19.14 13.97 -4.08
C ALA A 145 18.76 14.87 -5.26
N GLU A 146 18.02 14.33 -6.25
CA GLU A 146 17.51 15.10 -7.39
C GLU A 146 16.60 16.25 -6.93
N ASN A 147 15.70 15.99 -5.99
CA ASN A 147 14.81 17.03 -5.47
C ASN A 147 15.58 18.17 -4.80
N ARG A 148 16.68 17.86 -4.08
CA ARG A 148 17.55 18.89 -3.49
C ARG A 148 18.26 19.72 -4.55
N LEU A 149 18.75 19.09 -5.61
CA LEU A 149 19.39 19.79 -6.73
C LEU A 149 18.39 20.72 -7.44
N LEU A 150 17.21 20.21 -7.78
CA LEU A 150 16.15 21.01 -8.40
C LEU A 150 15.71 22.18 -7.51
N GLN A 151 15.63 22.00 -6.20
CA GLN A 151 15.35 23.09 -5.28
C GLN A 151 16.45 24.15 -5.25
N GLN A 152 17.71 23.75 -5.42
CA GLN A 152 18.82 24.69 -5.50
C GLN A 152 18.76 25.49 -6.81
N GLU A 153 18.62 24.82 -7.95
CA GLU A 153 18.48 25.46 -9.26
C GLU A 153 17.28 26.42 -9.29
N LEU A 154 16.16 26.03 -8.67
CA LEU A 154 14.98 26.88 -8.56
C LEU A 154 15.26 28.15 -7.74
N ARG A 155 16.03 28.07 -6.64
CA ARG A 155 16.43 29.25 -5.87
C ARG A 155 17.37 30.16 -6.67
N GLU A 156 18.32 29.58 -7.39
CA GLU A 156 19.27 30.34 -8.20
C GLU A 156 18.58 31.08 -9.35
N THR A 157 17.67 30.40 -10.05
CA THR A 157 16.87 31.01 -11.13
C THR A 157 15.90 32.07 -10.61
N GLN A 158 15.29 31.87 -9.44
CA GLN A 158 14.47 32.89 -8.79
C GLN A 158 15.28 34.13 -8.43
N ALA A 159 16.47 33.96 -7.84
CA ALA A 159 17.35 35.07 -7.51
C ALA A 159 17.81 35.83 -8.76
N ALA A 160 18.12 35.12 -9.86
CA ALA A 160 18.46 35.74 -11.14
C ALA A 160 17.29 36.57 -11.70
N LEU A 161 16.07 36.01 -11.66
CA LEU A 161 14.87 36.72 -12.12
C LEU A 161 14.58 37.98 -11.29
N GLU A 162 14.76 37.91 -9.97
CA GLU A 162 14.61 39.07 -9.08
C GLU A 162 15.67 40.14 -9.38
N ALA A 163 16.90 39.74 -9.68
CA ALA A 163 17.97 40.66 -10.07
C ALA A 163 17.67 41.38 -11.40
N GLU A 164 17.12 40.65 -12.39
CA GLU A 164 16.70 41.24 -13.67
C GLU A 164 15.54 42.22 -13.47
N ARG A 165 14.50 41.83 -12.73
CA ARG A 165 13.38 42.75 -12.40
C ARG A 165 13.85 44.01 -11.69
N ALA A 166 14.80 43.88 -10.76
CA ALA A 166 15.39 45.02 -10.09
C ALA A 166 16.20 45.90 -11.07
N ALA A 167 16.85 45.32 -12.07
CA ALA A 167 17.55 46.07 -13.11
C ALA A 167 16.58 46.81 -14.03
N GLU A 168 15.50 46.16 -14.47
CA GLU A 168 14.42 46.77 -15.25
C GLU A 168 13.80 47.95 -14.49
N GLY A 169 13.44 47.75 -13.22
CA GLY A 169 12.89 48.82 -12.38
C GLY A 169 13.83 50.02 -12.18
N ARG A 170 15.16 49.83 -12.30
CA ARG A 170 16.13 50.94 -12.30
C ARG A 170 16.23 51.66 -13.65
N LEU A 171 15.97 50.97 -14.76
CA LEU A 171 16.04 51.54 -16.11
C LEU A 171 14.77 52.33 -16.47
N GLU A 172 13.60 51.89 -16.01
CA GLU A 172 12.32 52.59 -16.24
C GLU A 172 12.35 54.10 -15.96
N PRO A 173 12.81 54.58 -14.78
CA PRO A 173 12.84 56.02 -14.50
C PRO A 173 13.81 56.77 -15.41
N TYR A 174 14.91 56.13 -15.82
CA TYR A 174 15.89 56.72 -16.73
C TYR A 174 15.34 56.87 -18.15
N ILE A 175 14.60 55.87 -18.63
CA ILE A 175 13.88 55.95 -19.90
C ILE A 175 12.82 57.05 -19.83
N ALA A 176 12.07 57.13 -18.74
CA ALA A 176 11.07 58.17 -18.54
C ALA A 176 11.69 59.58 -18.53
N SER A 177 12.81 59.78 -17.81
CA SER A 177 13.50 61.07 -17.76
C SER A 177 14.06 61.47 -19.11
N PHE A 178 14.62 60.52 -19.88
CA PHE A 178 15.10 60.81 -21.23
C PHE A 178 13.98 61.19 -22.19
N ARG A 179 12.84 60.50 -22.14
CA ARG A 179 11.67 60.86 -22.96
C ARG A 179 11.19 62.26 -22.61
N ALA A 180 11.07 62.59 -21.34
CA ALA A 180 10.68 63.93 -20.90
C ALA A 180 11.67 65.01 -21.38
N ALA A 181 12.97 64.75 -21.31
CA ALA A 181 14.00 65.67 -21.80
C ALA A 181 13.94 65.86 -23.33
N LEU A 182 13.68 64.79 -24.09
CA LEU A 182 13.51 64.87 -25.54
C LEU A 182 12.28 65.68 -25.92
N GLU A 183 11.14 65.42 -25.28
CA GLU A 183 9.92 66.19 -25.52
C GLU A 183 10.12 67.68 -25.22
N GLU A 184 10.84 68.02 -24.14
CA GLU A 184 11.11 69.42 -23.82
C GLU A 184 12.02 70.07 -24.86
N ARG A 185 13.07 69.37 -25.30
CA ARG A 185 13.95 69.88 -26.34
C ARG A 185 13.22 70.04 -27.68
N GLU A 186 12.29 69.16 -28.01
CA GLU A 186 11.42 69.29 -29.18
C GLU A 186 10.51 70.53 -29.07
N ARG A 187 9.93 70.80 -27.88
CA ARG A 187 9.14 72.03 -27.64
C ARG A 187 9.99 73.30 -27.81
N GLU A 188 11.20 73.32 -27.29
CA GLU A 188 12.13 74.45 -27.47
C GLU A 188 12.44 74.68 -28.95
N LEU A 189 12.85 73.64 -29.69
CA LEU A 189 13.20 73.75 -31.10
C LEU A 189 12.00 74.15 -31.97
N THR A 190 10.80 73.65 -31.66
CA THR A 190 9.58 74.03 -32.39
C THR A 190 9.21 75.50 -32.13
N ALA A 191 9.38 75.99 -30.90
CA ALA A 191 9.18 77.41 -30.58
C ALA A 191 10.21 78.30 -31.27
N GLU A 192 11.49 77.92 -31.26
CA GLU A 192 12.56 78.63 -31.98
C GLU A 192 12.28 78.67 -33.49
N ALA A 193 11.90 77.54 -34.09
CA ALA A 193 11.55 77.47 -35.51
C ALA A 193 10.36 78.37 -35.85
N ALA A 194 9.32 78.40 -35.00
CA ALA A 194 8.17 79.27 -35.18
C ALA A 194 8.55 80.76 -35.08
N ALA A 195 9.41 81.12 -34.12
CA ALA A 195 9.91 82.48 -33.98
C ALA A 195 10.74 82.93 -35.20
N LEU A 196 11.62 82.06 -35.71
CA LEU A 196 12.38 82.32 -36.93
C LEU A 196 11.47 82.45 -38.15
N ALA A 197 10.47 81.59 -38.30
CA ALA A 197 9.49 81.68 -39.38
C ALA A 197 8.71 83.00 -39.32
N ALA A 198 8.29 83.44 -38.12
CA ALA A 198 7.62 84.73 -37.93
C ALA A 198 8.54 85.92 -38.27
N ALA A 199 9.81 85.86 -37.88
CA ALA A 199 10.80 86.89 -38.22
C ALA A 199 11.04 86.99 -39.73
N LEU A 200 11.14 85.85 -40.43
CA LEU A 200 11.26 85.80 -41.89
C LEU A 200 10.01 86.35 -42.58
N ALA A 201 8.82 86.00 -42.11
CA ALA A 201 7.56 86.52 -42.65
C ALA A 201 7.45 88.05 -42.47
N ALA A 202 7.82 88.57 -41.29
CA ALA A 202 7.85 90.01 -41.03
C ALA A 202 8.86 90.73 -41.93
N ASN A 203 10.05 90.14 -42.12
CA ASN A 203 11.07 90.69 -43.02
C ASN A 203 10.57 90.71 -44.48
N ALA A 204 9.94 89.64 -44.95
CA ALA A 204 9.33 89.58 -46.28
C ALA A 204 8.23 90.64 -46.46
N ALA A 205 7.37 90.84 -45.45
CA ALA A 205 6.34 91.88 -45.47
C ALA A 205 6.95 93.29 -45.54
N GLN A 206 8.03 93.55 -44.79
CA GLN A 206 8.76 94.83 -44.86
C GLN A 206 9.40 95.05 -46.24
N TRP A 207 9.96 94.02 -46.86
CA TRP A 207 10.48 94.12 -48.23
C TRP A 207 9.38 94.40 -49.23
N GLN A 208 8.25 93.71 -49.13
CA GLN A 208 7.10 93.95 -49.98
C GLN A 208 6.54 95.37 -49.81
N GLU A 209 6.49 95.88 -48.57
CA GLU A 209 6.09 97.26 -48.31
C GLU A 209 7.08 98.27 -48.93
N ARG A 210 8.39 98.05 -48.76
CA ARG A 210 9.42 98.90 -49.39
C ARG A 210 9.35 98.87 -50.91
N GLU A 211 9.11 97.70 -51.50
CA GLU A 211 8.91 97.53 -52.94
C GLU A 211 7.68 98.31 -53.42
N GLN A 212 6.53 98.17 -52.74
CA GLN A 212 5.33 98.96 -53.03
C GLN A 212 5.56 100.47 -52.88
N GLN A 213 6.31 100.90 -51.86
CA GLN A 213 6.67 102.31 -51.68
C GLN A 213 7.57 102.81 -52.83
N MET A 214 8.54 102.01 -53.25
CA MET A 214 9.42 102.33 -54.38
C MET A 214 8.62 102.43 -55.67
N ASP A 215 7.73 101.47 -55.95
CA ASP A 215 6.85 101.50 -57.13
C ASP A 215 5.97 102.76 -57.14
N ARG A 216 5.41 103.17 -55.98
CA ARG A 216 4.65 104.42 -55.86
C ARG A 216 5.50 105.66 -56.15
N LEU A 217 6.76 105.68 -55.75
CA LEU A 217 7.68 106.80 -56.00
C LEU A 217 8.15 106.85 -57.46
N MET A 218 8.35 105.69 -58.10
CA MET A 218 8.84 105.58 -59.47
C MET A 218 7.72 105.70 -60.53
N CYS A 219 6.48 105.38 -60.17
CA CYS A 219 5.31 105.42 -61.05
C CYS A 219 4.22 106.42 -60.60
N GLY A 220 4.55 107.38 -59.71
CA GLY A 220 3.65 108.46 -59.31
C GLY A 220 3.19 109.31 -60.51
N PRO A 221 1.99 109.94 -60.44
CA PRO A 221 1.38 110.58 -61.60
C PRO A 221 2.28 111.68 -62.15
N VAL A 222 2.74 111.49 -63.38
CA VAL A 222 3.28 112.57 -64.20
C VAL A 222 2.10 113.47 -64.52
N GLU A 223 1.97 114.59 -63.81
CA GLU A 223 1.09 115.67 -64.26
C GLU A 223 1.59 116.12 -65.63
N PRO A 224 0.80 115.95 -66.71
CA PRO A 224 1.17 116.56 -67.98
C PRO A 224 1.03 118.09 -67.86
N PRO A 225 1.88 118.86 -68.56
CA PRO A 225 1.77 120.31 -68.63
C PRO A 225 0.45 120.79 -69.24
#